data_AF-A0A453DEC2-F1
#
_entry.id   AF-A0A453DEC2-F1
#
_cell.length_a   1.000
_cell.length_b   1.000
_cell.length_c   1.000
_cell.angle_alpha   90.00
_cell.angle_beta   90.00
_cell.angle_gamma   90.00
#
_symmetry.space_group_name_H-M   'P 1'
#
loop_
_entity.id
_entity.type
_entity.pdbx_description
1 polymer ?
#
loop_
_entity_poly.entity_id
_entity_poly.type
_entity_poly.pdbx_seq_one_letter_code
_entity_poly.pdbx_strand_id
1 'polypeptide(L)'
;MDAPGGLHLAYGGRCKARLAIGDTAGALADADEATRIAPKFPQCHLLRGDALFAMGEYHSAEDAFARALDLDPSIRRSKSFKARLEKLREKLVSVSSSS
;
A
#
# COMPACT_ATOMS: atom_id res chain seq x y z
N MET A 1 -15.61 -9.76 13.37
CA MET A 1 -14.91 -8.95 14.41
C MET A 1 -14.38 -7.72 13.71
N ASP A 2 -15.27 -6.75 13.57
CA ASP A 2 -15.00 -5.43 13.01
C ASP A 2 -14.05 -4.69 13.96
N ALA A 3 -12.91 -4.25 13.43
CA ALA A 3 -11.94 -3.46 14.18
C ALA A 3 -12.63 -2.22 14.80
N PRO A 4 -12.26 -1.81 16.02
CA PRO A 4 -12.99 -0.78 16.77
C PRO A 4 -13.18 0.50 15.94
N GLY A 5 -14.44 0.83 15.64
CA GLY A 5 -14.88 2.15 15.18
C GLY A 5 -14.45 2.61 13.78
N GLY A 6 -13.94 1.75 12.91
CA GLY A 6 -13.51 2.19 11.57
C GLY A 6 -12.25 3.05 11.57
N LEU A 7 -11.47 3.05 12.66
CA LEU A 7 -10.26 3.86 12.81
C LEU A 7 -9.22 3.60 11.71
N HIS A 8 -9.14 2.36 11.22
CA HIS A 8 -8.32 2.00 10.06
C HIS A 8 -8.71 2.77 8.78
N LEU A 9 -9.98 3.13 8.60
CA LEU A 9 -10.44 3.96 7.49
C LEU A 9 -10.01 5.41 7.66
N ALA A 10 -10.02 5.94 8.89
CA ALA A 10 -9.54 7.30 9.18
C ALA A 10 -8.04 7.43 8.92
N TYR A 11 -7.24 6.49 9.45
CA TYR A 11 -5.81 6.39 9.11
C TYR A 11 -5.60 6.19 7.61
N GLY A 12 -6.40 5.34 6.97
CA GLY A 12 -6.29 5.13 5.53
C GLY A 12 -6.65 6.36 4.68
N GLY A 13 -7.63 7.16 5.12
CA GLY A 13 -7.98 8.43 4.49
C GLY A 13 -6.85 9.46 4.64
N ARG A 14 -6.29 9.57 5.84
CA ARG A 14 -5.15 10.47 6.10
C ARG A 14 -3.88 10.05 5.36
N CYS A 15 -3.61 8.75 5.27
CA CYS A 15 -2.54 8.19 4.45
C CYS A 15 -2.66 8.66 2.99
N LYS A 16 -3.84 8.56 2.37
CA LYS A 16 -4.05 9.03 0.99
C LYS A 16 -3.81 10.53 0.84
N ALA A 17 -4.30 11.32 1.79
CA ALA A 17 -4.10 12.76 1.78
C ALA A 17 -2.61 13.12 1.90
N ARG A 18 -1.87 12.43 2.78
CA ARG A 18 -0.43 12.59 2.95
C ARG A 18 0.36 12.22 1.70
N LEU A 19 -0.01 11.12 1.02
CA LEU A 19 0.57 10.76 -0.28
C LEU A 19 0.34 11.86 -1.34
N ALA A 20 -0.84 12.47 -1.35
CA ALA A 20 -1.17 13.53 -2.31
C ALA A 20 -0.34 14.80 -2.10
N ILE A 21 0.11 15.08 -0.87
CA ILE A 21 0.98 16.23 -0.55
C ILE A 21 2.48 15.87 -0.51
N GLY A 22 2.84 14.63 -0.82
CA GLY A 22 4.22 14.16 -0.83
C GLY A 22 4.80 13.80 0.55
N ASP A 23 3.99 13.79 1.61
CA ASP A 23 4.40 13.31 2.95
C ASP A 23 4.37 11.77 2.99
N THR A 24 5.37 11.16 2.37
CA THR A 24 5.44 9.69 2.22
C THR A 24 5.73 8.98 3.55
N ALA A 25 6.54 9.59 4.42
CA ALA A 25 6.84 9.05 5.75
C ALA A 25 5.59 9.06 6.66
N GLY A 26 4.86 10.17 6.70
CA GLY A 26 3.60 10.25 7.45
C GLY A 26 2.51 9.34 6.87
N ALA A 27 2.50 9.14 5.54
CA ALA A 27 1.60 8.19 4.91
C ALA A 27 1.90 6.74 5.32
N LEU A 28 3.17 6.35 5.36
CA LEU A 28 3.57 5.01 5.80
C LEU A 28 3.17 4.75 7.25
N ALA A 29 3.42 5.71 8.14
CA ALA A 29 3.02 5.60 9.55
C ALA A 29 1.50 5.39 9.71
N ASP A 30 0.69 6.11 8.93
CA ASP A 30 -0.76 5.94 8.93
C ASP A 30 -1.18 4.59 8.34
N ALA A 31 -0.53 4.13 7.26
CA ALA A 31 -0.81 2.84 6.65
C ALA A 31 -0.46 1.66 7.57
N ASP A 32 0.66 1.76 8.32
CA ASP A 32 1.06 0.76 9.30
C ASP A 32 0.06 0.70 10.46
N GLU A 33 -0.41 1.85 10.95
CA GLU A 33 -1.42 1.90 12.01
C GLU A 33 -2.76 1.33 11.52
N ALA A 34 -3.18 1.67 10.30
CA ALA A 34 -4.37 1.08 9.68
C ALA A 34 -4.23 -0.46 9.56
N THR A 35 -3.05 -0.95 9.18
CA THR A 35 -2.74 -2.38 9.08
C THR A 35 -2.73 -3.06 10.45
N ARG A 36 -2.23 -2.39 11.50
CA ARG A 36 -2.24 -2.89 12.88
C ARG A 36 -3.66 -3.06 13.41
N ILE A 37 -4.53 -2.10 13.09
CA ILE A 37 -5.94 -2.10 13.51
C ILE A 37 -6.76 -3.13 12.73
N ALA A 38 -6.55 -3.21 11.41
CA ALA A 38 -7.31 -4.08 10.52
C ALA A 38 -6.38 -4.91 9.62
N PRO A 39 -5.63 -5.89 10.19
CA PRO A 39 -4.62 -6.64 9.45
C PRO A 39 -5.18 -7.52 8.35
N LYS A 40 -6.46 -7.88 8.44
CA LYS A 40 -7.19 -8.68 7.44
C LYS A 40 -7.92 -7.83 6.40
N PHE A 41 -7.76 -6.51 6.43
CA PHE A 41 -8.40 -5.62 5.48
C PHE A 41 -7.45 -5.32 4.31
N PRO A 42 -7.73 -5.79 3.08
CA PRO A 42 -6.79 -5.69 1.96
C PRO A 42 -6.39 -4.24 1.64
N GLN A 43 -7.33 -3.30 1.80
CA GLN A 43 -7.11 -1.88 1.51
C GLN A 43 -5.99 -1.27 2.36
N CYS A 44 -5.78 -1.73 3.59
CA CYS A 44 -4.70 -1.26 4.46
C CYS A 44 -3.32 -1.65 3.89
N HIS A 45 -3.19 -2.88 3.39
CA HIS A 45 -1.95 -3.34 2.74
C HIS A 45 -1.73 -2.65 1.40
N LEU A 46 -2.79 -2.35 0.64
CA LEU A 46 -2.68 -1.52 -0.57
C LEU A 46 -2.14 -0.12 -0.26
N LEU A 47 -2.62 0.52 0.81
CA LEU A 47 -2.15 1.84 1.23
C LEU A 47 -0.69 1.81 1.68
N ARG A 48 -0.30 0.76 2.40
CA ARG A 48 1.09 0.52 2.79
C ARG A 48 1.99 0.37 1.58
N GLY A 49 1.57 -0.42 0.58
CA GLY A 49 2.29 -0.56 -0.68
C GLY A 49 2.40 0.75 -1.46
N ASP A 50 1.32 1.54 -1.53
CA ASP A 50 1.34 2.86 -2.17
C ASP A 50 2.32 3.82 -1.47
N ALA A 51 2.38 3.80 -0.13
CA ALA A 51 3.32 4.61 0.64
C ALA A 51 4.78 4.19 0.46
N LEU A 52 5.07 2.88 0.52
CA LEU A 52 6.41 2.33 0.29
C LEU A 52 6.89 2.59 -1.14
N PHE A 53 6.00 2.45 -2.13
CA PHE A 53 6.30 2.78 -3.52
C PHE A 53 6.70 4.25 -3.67
N ALA A 54 5.98 5.16 -3.01
CA ALA A 54 6.31 6.59 -3.04
C ALA A 54 7.63 6.93 -2.31
N MET A 55 8.05 6.10 -1.35
CA MET A 55 9.36 6.22 -0.68
C MET A 55 10.52 5.63 -1.51
N GLY A 56 10.23 4.92 -2.61
CA GLY A 56 11.25 4.20 -3.39
C GLY A 56 11.58 2.79 -2.87
N GLU A 57 10.89 2.34 -1.82
CA GLU A 57 11.07 1.03 -1.20
C GLU A 57 10.30 -0.04 -1.99
N TYR A 58 10.72 -0.29 -3.22
CA TYR A 58 9.93 -1.07 -4.18
C TYR A 58 9.76 -2.55 -3.79
N HIS A 59 10.78 -3.20 -3.23
CA HIS A 59 10.64 -4.59 -2.75
C HIS A 59 9.60 -4.68 -1.62
N SER A 60 9.71 -3.80 -0.63
CA SER A 60 8.75 -3.72 0.48
C SER A 60 7.32 -3.39 0.00
N ALA A 61 7.20 -2.60 -1.07
CA ALA A 61 5.91 -2.30 -1.71
C ALA A 61 5.31 -3.55 -2.40
N GLU A 62 6.15 -4.36 -3.06
CA GLU A 62 5.73 -5.63 -3.66
C GLU A 62 5.15 -6.58 -2.61
N ASP A 63 5.84 -6.75 -1.48
CA ASP A 63 5.37 -7.59 -0.38
C ASP A 63 4.02 -7.11 0.17
N ALA A 64 3.83 -5.80 0.31
CA ALA A 64 2.56 -5.23 0.78
C ALA A 64 1.43 -5.50 -0.22
N PHE A 65 1.67 -5.34 -1.53
CA PHE A 65 0.67 -5.68 -2.55
C PHE A 65 0.39 -7.18 -2.63
N ALA A 66 1.40 -8.02 -2.42
CA ALA A 66 1.23 -9.47 -2.34
C ALA A 66 0.32 -9.86 -1.16
N ARG A 67 0.49 -9.25 0.02
CA ARG A 67 -0.42 -9.46 1.15
C ARG A 67 -1.85 -9.01 0.88
N ALA A 68 -2.03 -7.88 0.18
CA ALA A 68 -3.37 -7.46 -0.24
C ALA A 68 -4.04 -8.50 -1.15
N LEU A 69 -3.28 -9.11 -2.07
CA LEU A 69 -3.77 -10.17 -2.96
C LEU A 69 -4.05 -11.49 -2.24
N ASP A 70 -3.27 -11.84 -1.22
CA ASP A 70 -3.51 -13.02 -0.39
C ASP A 70 -4.84 -12.91 0.37
N LEU A 71 -5.11 -11.72 0.92
CA LEU A 71 -6.36 -11.44 1.62
C LEU A 71 -7.57 -11.34 0.69
N ASP A 72 -7.42 -10.73 -0.49
CA ASP A 72 -8.45 -10.69 -1.52
C ASP A 72 -7.86 -10.82 -2.93
N PRO A 73 -7.88 -12.04 -3.48
CA PRO A 73 -7.38 -12.32 -4.83
C PRO A 73 -8.14 -11.57 -5.94
N SER A 74 -9.37 -11.12 -5.67
CA SER A 74 -10.20 -10.44 -6.67
C SER A 74 -9.60 -9.09 -7.09
N ILE A 75 -8.81 -8.46 -6.21
CA ILE A 75 -8.12 -7.18 -6.44
C ILE A 75 -7.20 -7.27 -7.66
N ARG A 76 -6.63 -8.45 -7.98
CA ARG A 76 -5.81 -8.68 -9.18
C ARG A 76 -6.51 -8.26 -10.47
N ARG A 77 -7.84 -8.38 -10.51
CA ARG A 77 -8.65 -8.03 -11.70
C ARG A 77 -8.91 -6.52 -11.80
N SER A 78 -8.70 -5.76 -10.72
CA SER A 78 -8.90 -4.31 -10.68
C SER A 78 -7.91 -3.58 -11.60
N LYS A 79 -8.43 -2.68 -12.44
CA LYS A 79 -7.61 -1.82 -13.30
C LYS A 79 -6.63 -0.98 -12.48
N SER A 80 -7.08 -0.43 -11.35
CA SER A 80 -6.26 0.40 -10.48
C SER A 80 -5.13 -0.39 -9.81
N PHE A 81 -5.31 -1.69 -9.56
CA PHE A 81 -4.25 -2.52 -9.00
C PHE A 81 -3.24 -2.94 -10.07
N LYS A 82 -3.71 -3.28 -11.28
CA LYS A 82 -2.83 -3.55 -12.42
C LYS A 82 -1.89 -2.37 -12.70
N ALA A 83 -2.42 -1.15 -12.70
CA ALA A 83 -1.62 0.07 -12.90
C ALA A 83 -0.56 0.27 -11.80
N ARG A 84 -0.85 -0.09 -10.54
CA ARG A 84 0.14 -0.06 -9.45
C ARG A 84 1.26 -1.06 -9.70
N LEU A 85 0.91 -2.31 -10.02
CA LEU A 85 1.88 -3.38 -10.27
C LEU A 85 2.76 -3.10 -11.48
N GLU A 86 2.21 -2.53 -12.56
CA GLU A 86 2.97 -2.16 -13.75
C GLU A 86 4.05 -1.12 -13.41
N LYS A 87 3.66 -0.03 -12.73
CA LYS A 87 4.60 0.99 -12.26
C LYS A 87 5.64 0.43 -11.30
N LEU A 88 5.24 -0.45 -10.39
CA LEU A 88 6.14 -1.12 -9.47
C LEU A 88 7.20 -1.94 -10.21
N ARG A 89 6.79 -2.73 -11.20
CA ARG A 89 7.70 -3.56 -12.00
C ARG A 89 8.68 -2.72 -12.81
N GLU A 90 8.22 -1.63 -13.41
CA GLU A 90 9.09 -0.69 -14.12
C GLU A 90 10.20 -0.16 -13.19
N LYS A 91 9.82 0.25 -11.97
CA LYS A 91 10.79 0.74 -10.98
C LYS A 91 11.72 -0.36 -10.48
N LEU A 92 11.24 -1.56 -10.21
CA LEU A 92 12.07 -2.70 -9.81
C LEU A 92 13.10 -3.05 -10.87
N VAL A 93 12.71 -3.11 -12.15
CA VAL A 93 13.64 -3.37 -13.26
C VAL A 93 14.70 -2.26 -13.35
N SER A 94 14.29 -1.01 -13.21
CA SER A 94 15.21 0.13 -13.22
C SER A 94 16.22 0.07 -12.07
N VAL A 95 15.81 -0.33 -10.87
CA VAL A 95 16.70 -0.46 -9.70
C VAL A 95 17.66 -1.64 -9.88
N SER A 96 17.17 -2.80 -10.33
CA SER A 96 17.99 -3.98 -10.59
C SER A 96 18.99 -3.79 -11.73
N SER A 97 18.69 -2.91 -12.69
CA SER A 97 19.60 -2.58 -13.80
C SER A 97 20.67 -1.55 -13.41
N SER A 98 20.51 -0.91 -12.24
CA SER A 98 21.42 0.12 -11.74
C SER A 98 22.37 -0.41 -10.64
N SER A 99 22.36 -1.73 -10.39
CA SER A 99 23.19 -2.42 -9.40
C SER A 99 24.27 -3.26 -10.06
#